data_AF-A0A8S9BBI5-F1
#
_entry.id   AF-A0A8S9BBI5-F1
#
_cell.length_a   1.000
_cell.length_b   1.000
_cell.length_c   1.000
_cell.angle_alpha   90.00
_cell.angle_beta   90.00
_cell.angle_gamma   90.00
#
_symmetry.space_group_name_H-M   'P 1'
#
loop_
_entity.id
_entity.type
_entity.pdbx_description
1 polymer ?
#
loop_
_entity_poly.entity_id
_entity_poly.type
_entity_poly.pdbx_seq_one_letter_code
_entity_poly.pdbx_strand_id
1 'polypeptide(L)'
;MKTLSQSEANGGDVRTTVKYLQPDSKNVRYFSKGIEVNTGKYDDVSVVVHDARPNKEEYTLENGGFALIQHNSKLTDFYSREQLDQVYSAEIASLVKSLTGADDVVIFSPPVLRKTEAKVGSTYQPRAADVHTDYSPENAEDTAPKHTNGDSKYSRFAFINVWRAITPGPQDWPLAVVDARSVSPDEGTAYPMIIVDNIPEQLPILPQPPYTIEGANFSFKPEHRWYYFRDMKIDEVLVFKLYDSERHHGSESWRCPHTAFFNPTEGAVPRESVEVRTICYFK
;
A
#
# COMPACT_ATOMS: atom_id res chain seq x y z
N MET A 1 -16.12 -18.71 -20.92
CA MET A 1 -14.99 -18.05 -20.24
C MET A 1 -14.03 -19.12 -19.79
N LYS A 2 -12.80 -19.15 -20.33
CA LYS A 2 -11.76 -20.08 -19.86
C LYS A 2 -11.31 -19.58 -18.49
N THR A 3 -11.56 -20.36 -17.44
CA THR A 3 -10.96 -20.18 -16.12
C THR A 3 -9.45 -20.26 -16.31
N LEU A 4 -8.76 -19.12 -16.30
CA LEU A 4 -7.30 -19.10 -16.30
C LEU A 4 -6.87 -19.73 -14.96
N SER A 5 -6.18 -20.88 -15.02
CA SER A 5 -5.76 -21.61 -13.83
C SER A 5 -4.74 -20.80 -13.05
N GLN A 6 -5.16 -20.26 -11.92
CA GLN A 6 -4.26 -19.72 -10.90
C GLN A 6 -3.42 -20.88 -10.37
N SER A 7 -2.10 -20.71 -10.38
CA SER A 7 -1.16 -21.76 -10.00
C SER A 7 0.12 -21.15 -9.47
N GLU A 8 0.74 -21.84 -8.51
CA GLU A 8 2.13 -21.58 -8.16
C GLU A 8 3.01 -21.96 -9.36
N ALA A 9 3.86 -21.03 -9.78
CA ALA A 9 4.92 -21.30 -10.74
C ALA A 9 6.17 -21.76 -9.97
N ASN A 10 7.00 -22.60 -10.60
CA ASN A 10 8.23 -23.12 -10.00
C ASN A 10 9.07 -21.98 -9.39
N GLY A 11 9.51 -22.15 -8.13
CA GLY A 11 10.45 -21.23 -7.47
C GLY A 11 9.84 -20.19 -6.53
N GLY A 12 8.52 -20.19 -6.35
CA GLY A 12 7.84 -19.32 -5.38
C GLY A 12 6.86 -18.34 -6.00
N ASP A 13 6.99 -18.10 -7.31
CA ASP A 13 6.14 -17.19 -8.07
C ASP A 13 4.67 -17.64 -8.11
N VAL A 14 3.75 -16.66 -8.21
CA VAL A 14 2.31 -16.93 -8.24
C VAL A 14 1.70 -16.31 -9.49
N ARG A 15 1.04 -17.13 -10.31
CA ARG A 15 0.16 -16.64 -11.36
C ARG A 15 -1.22 -16.37 -10.78
N THR A 16 -1.63 -15.10 -10.78
CA THR A 16 -2.89 -14.64 -10.20
C THR A 16 -3.60 -13.63 -11.10
N THR A 17 -4.74 -13.12 -10.62
CA THR A 17 -5.50 -12.06 -11.27
C THR A 17 -5.49 -10.82 -10.37
N VAL A 18 -5.17 -9.66 -10.95
CA VAL A 18 -5.21 -8.35 -10.25
C VAL A 18 -6.15 -7.39 -11.00
N LYS A 19 -6.76 -6.45 -10.27
CA LYS A 19 -7.72 -5.49 -10.82
C LYS A 19 -7.06 -4.17 -11.19
N TYR A 20 -6.92 -3.92 -12.49
CA TYR A 20 -6.46 -2.63 -13.02
C TYR A 20 -7.64 -1.75 -13.41
N LEU A 21 -7.51 -0.43 -13.24
CA LEU A 21 -8.52 0.53 -13.69
C LEU A 21 -8.55 0.56 -15.22
N GLN A 22 -9.74 0.48 -15.80
CA GLN A 22 -9.89 0.66 -17.25
C GLN A 22 -9.40 2.05 -17.66
N PRO A 23 -8.67 2.21 -18.79
CA PRO A 23 -8.06 3.49 -19.18
C PRO A 23 -9.02 4.70 -19.21
N ASP A 24 -10.27 4.49 -19.62
CA ASP A 24 -11.29 5.55 -19.71
C ASP A 24 -12.18 5.65 -18.46
N SER A 25 -11.86 4.92 -17.40
CA SER A 25 -12.63 4.91 -16.16
C SER A 25 -12.14 5.94 -15.16
N LYS A 26 -13.06 6.44 -14.35
CA LYS A 26 -12.78 7.26 -13.18
C LYS A 26 -13.31 6.54 -11.96
N ASN A 27 -12.55 6.59 -10.88
CA ASN A 27 -12.96 6.04 -9.61
C ASN A 27 -13.34 7.17 -8.64
N VAL A 28 -14.28 6.87 -7.75
CA VAL A 28 -14.52 7.56 -6.50
C VAL A 28 -14.59 6.45 -5.46
N ARG A 29 -13.76 6.53 -4.43
CA ARG A 29 -13.72 5.54 -3.37
C ARG A 29 -14.49 6.04 -2.16
N TYR A 30 -15.46 5.27 -1.70
CA TYR A 30 -16.20 5.53 -0.48
C TYR A 30 -15.74 4.59 0.62
N PHE A 31 -15.48 5.15 1.79
CA PHE A 31 -15.17 4.41 3.00
C PHE A 31 -16.24 4.63 4.06
N SER A 32 -16.71 3.54 4.65
CA SER A 32 -17.37 3.52 5.95
C SER A 32 -16.75 2.38 6.79
N LYS A 33 -17.15 2.24 8.05
CA LYS A 33 -16.55 1.25 8.97
C LYS A 33 -16.70 -0.18 8.42
N GLY A 34 -15.57 -0.79 8.06
CA GLY A 34 -15.50 -2.15 7.53
C GLY A 34 -16.04 -2.32 6.11
N ILE A 35 -16.32 -1.24 5.38
CA ILE A 35 -16.81 -1.30 3.99
C ILE A 35 -16.10 -0.27 3.11
N GLU A 36 -15.68 -0.75 1.94
CA GLU A 36 -15.07 0.06 0.88
C GLU A 36 -15.86 -0.17 -0.41
N VAL A 37 -16.23 0.90 -1.10
CA VAL A 37 -16.93 0.84 -2.39
C VAL A 37 -16.21 1.72 -3.41
N ASN A 38 -15.90 1.13 -4.57
CA ASN A 38 -15.25 1.81 -5.69
C ASN A 38 -16.24 1.95 -6.86
N THR A 39 -16.36 3.14 -7.43
CA THR A 39 -17.22 3.40 -8.60
C THR A 39 -16.54 3.12 -9.94
N GLY A 40 -15.21 2.95 -9.91
CA GLY A 40 -14.41 2.65 -11.10
C GLY A 40 -14.80 1.33 -11.78
N LYS A 41 -14.53 1.25 -13.07
CA LYS A 41 -14.59 0.01 -13.86
C LYS A 41 -13.18 -0.55 -13.97
N TYR A 42 -13.06 -1.85 -13.73
CA TYR A 42 -11.77 -2.52 -13.63
C TYR A 42 -11.71 -3.72 -14.57
N ASP A 43 -10.52 -3.98 -15.10
CA ASP A 43 -10.19 -5.22 -15.81
C ASP A 43 -9.47 -6.18 -14.86
N ASP A 44 -9.88 -7.44 -14.92
CA ASP A 44 -9.21 -8.56 -14.27
C ASP A 44 -8.06 -9.04 -15.17
N VAL A 45 -6.82 -8.72 -14.80
CA VAL A 45 -5.63 -9.03 -15.61
C VAL A 45 -4.82 -10.14 -14.96
N SER A 46 -4.50 -11.18 -15.75
CA SER A 46 -3.60 -12.24 -15.29
C SER A 46 -2.15 -11.75 -15.30
N VAL A 47 -1.52 -11.82 -14.13
CA VAL A 47 -0.11 -11.43 -13.93
C VAL A 47 0.65 -12.56 -13.24
N VAL A 48 1.98 -12.50 -13.31
CA VAL A 48 2.86 -13.30 -12.45
C VAL A 48 3.41 -12.36 -11.38
N VAL A 49 3.23 -12.72 -10.12
CA VAL A 49 3.80 -12.03 -8.97
C VAL A 49 5.02 -12.84 -8.52
N HIS A 50 6.20 -12.25 -8.63
CA HIS A 50 7.46 -12.94 -8.38
C HIS A 50 7.81 -12.97 -6.88
N ASP A 51 8.27 -14.10 -6.36
CA ASP A 51 8.80 -14.15 -5.00
C ASP A 51 10.17 -13.47 -4.95
N ALA A 52 10.23 -12.30 -4.34
CA ALA A 52 11.45 -11.52 -4.19
C ALA A 52 12.34 -12.02 -3.03
N ARG A 53 11.87 -12.94 -2.18
CA ARG A 53 12.63 -13.38 -0.99
C ARG A 53 14.05 -13.89 -1.31
N PRO A 54 14.30 -14.70 -2.36
CA PRO A 54 15.65 -15.15 -2.70
C PRO A 54 16.62 -14.01 -3.04
N ASN A 55 16.10 -12.92 -3.62
CA ASN A 55 16.89 -11.77 -4.09
C ASN A 55 16.55 -10.50 -3.30
N LYS A 56 16.11 -10.64 -2.03
CA LYS A 56 15.55 -9.52 -1.27
C LYS A 56 16.49 -8.32 -1.13
N GLU A 57 17.80 -8.57 -1.12
CA GLU A 57 18.83 -7.53 -1.00
C GLU A 57 18.97 -6.67 -2.26
N GLU A 58 18.43 -7.12 -3.40
CA GLU A 58 18.36 -6.30 -4.61
C GLU A 58 17.30 -5.19 -4.47
N TYR A 59 16.26 -5.40 -3.66
CA TYR A 59 15.14 -4.47 -3.53
C TYR A 59 15.31 -3.59 -2.29
N THR A 60 15.50 -2.30 -2.54
CA THR A 60 15.60 -1.28 -1.49
C THR A 60 14.65 -0.12 -1.78
N LEU A 61 14.47 0.78 -0.81
CA LEU A 61 13.68 2.00 -1.04
C LEU A 61 14.23 2.87 -2.18
N GLU A 62 15.54 2.83 -2.43
CA GLU A 62 16.16 3.55 -3.55
C GLU A 62 16.18 2.73 -4.84
N ASN A 63 16.29 1.39 -4.73
CA ASN A 63 16.27 0.48 -5.87
C ASN A 63 14.98 -0.35 -5.89
N GLY A 64 13.97 0.13 -6.62
CA GLY A 64 12.68 -0.53 -6.79
C GLY A 64 11.58 0.00 -5.87
N GLY A 65 11.93 0.80 -4.86
CA GLY A 65 10.97 1.54 -4.03
C GLY A 65 10.39 0.74 -2.86
N PHE A 66 10.86 -0.49 -2.64
CA PHE A 66 10.40 -1.37 -1.56
C PHE A 66 11.54 -2.22 -0.99
N ALA A 67 11.38 -2.68 0.25
CA ALA A 67 12.33 -3.54 0.94
C ALA A 67 11.64 -4.45 1.96
N LEU A 68 12.15 -5.68 2.13
CA LEU A 68 11.78 -6.56 3.24
C LEU A 68 12.75 -6.38 4.39
N ILE A 69 12.26 -5.93 5.54
CA ILE A 69 13.07 -5.56 6.70
C ILE A 69 12.73 -6.45 7.89
N GLN A 70 13.76 -6.97 8.56
CA GLN A 70 13.60 -7.62 9.85
C GLN A 70 13.27 -6.57 10.91
N HIS A 71 12.14 -6.74 11.59
CA HIS A 71 11.72 -5.87 12.69
C HIS A 71 10.98 -6.65 13.77
N ASN A 72 11.68 -6.92 14.87
CA ASN A 72 11.11 -7.51 16.09
C ASN A 72 10.40 -6.42 16.90
N SER A 73 9.07 -6.40 16.87
CA SER A 73 8.28 -5.47 17.67
C SER A 73 8.26 -5.88 19.14
N LYS A 74 8.18 -4.90 20.05
CA LYS A 74 7.93 -5.16 21.48
C LYS A 74 6.45 -5.38 21.79
N LEU A 75 5.56 -5.24 20.80
CA LEU A 75 4.14 -5.51 20.97
C LEU A 75 3.91 -6.95 21.43
N THR A 76 3.09 -7.09 22.46
CA THR A 76 2.62 -8.39 22.94
C THR A 76 1.27 -8.76 22.34
N ASP A 77 0.51 -7.75 21.89
CA ASP A 77 -0.80 -7.92 21.27
C ASP A 77 -1.00 -6.92 20.11
N PHE A 78 -0.96 -7.43 18.88
CA PHE A 78 -1.22 -6.64 17.65
C PHE A 78 -2.69 -6.26 17.46
N TYR A 79 -3.60 -6.71 18.34
CA TYR A 79 -5.01 -6.36 18.32
C TYR A 79 -5.36 -5.27 19.35
N SER A 80 -4.42 -4.91 20.23
CA SER A 80 -4.60 -3.82 21.18
C SER A 80 -4.41 -2.47 20.48
N ARG A 81 -5.48 -1.68 20.40
CA ARG A 81 -5.44 -0.35 19.80
C ARG A 81 -4.47 0.59 20.51
N GLU A 82 -4.43 0.52 21.84
CA GLU A 82 -3.53 1.32 22.66
C GLU A 82 -2.05 0.99 22.36
N GLN A 83 -1.70 -0.31 22.28
CA GLN A 83 -0.33 -0.71 21.96
C GLN A 83 0.06 -0.32 20.53
N LEU A 84 -0.85 -0.44 19.56
CA LEU A 84 -0.62 0.00 18.19
C LEU A 84 -0.36 1.51 18.10
N ASP A 85 -1.19 2.31 18.78
CA ASP A 85 -1.10 3.77 18.73
C ASP A 85 0.14 4.32 19.43
N GLN A 86 0.52 3.73 20.56
CA GLN A 86 1.63 4.25 21.36
C GLN A 86 2.94 3.56 21.02
N VAL A 87 2.99 2.23 21.18
CA VAL A 87 4.23 1.46 21.10
C VAL A 87 4.61 1.21 19.64
N TYR A 88 3.69 0.67 18.85
CA TYR A 88 4.00 0.26 17.47
C TYR A 88 4.30 1.46 16.59
N SER A 89 3.51 2.54 16.73
CA SER A 89 3.77 3.78 16.01
C SER A 89 5.15 4.34 16.34
N ALA A 90 5.54 4.41 17.61
CA ALA A 90 6.89 4.87 17.97
C ALA A 90 8.01 3.99 17.39
N GLU A 91 7.82 2.65 17.41
CA GLU A 91 8.76 1.71 16.79
C GLU A 91 8.88 1.93 15.27
N ILE A 92 7.76 2.07 14.57
CA ILE A 92 7.74 2.29 13.13
C ILE A 92 8.38 3.64 12.75
N ALA A 93 8.10 4.72 13.50
CA ALA A 93 8.75 6.01 13.25
C ALA A 93 10.28 5.90 13.40
N SER A 94 10.77 5.20 14.43
CA SER A 94 12.20 4.97 14.63
C SER A 94 12.81 4.08 13.53
N LEU A 95 12.12 3.01 13.13
CA LEU A 95 12.54 2.13 12.05
C LEU A 95 12.68 2.91 10.74
N VAL A 96 11.62 3.62 10.34
CA VAL A 96 11.59 4.38 9.08
C VAL A 96 12.69 5.44 9.09
N LYS A 97 12.85 6.18 10.20
CA LYS A 97 13.93 7.17 10.33
C LYS A 97 15.31 6.55 10.12
N SER A 98 15.56 5.39 10.71
CA SER A 98 16.83 4.65 10.54
C SER A 98 17.04 4.14 9.12
N LEU A 99 15.97 3.71 8.43
CA LEU A 99 16.07 3.16 7.08
C LEU A 99 16.28 4.24 6.03
N THR A 100 15.64 5.39 6.19
CA THR A 100 15.66 6.47 5.20
C THR A 100 16.75 7.49 5.46
N GLY A 101 17.23 7.61 6.70
CA GLY A 101 18.12 8.70 7.10
C GLY A 101 17.41 10.06 7.22
N ALA A 102 16.07 10.08 7.28
CA ALA A 102 15.29 11.29 7.41
C ALA A 102 15.65 12.07 8.68
N ASP A 103 15.62 13.41 8.59
CA ASP A 103 15.77 14.30 9.74
C ASP A 103 14.61 14.14 10.71
N ASP A 104 13.39 14.01 10.17
CA ASP A 104 12.16 13.89 10.93
C ASP A 104 11.19 12.91 10.26
N VAL A 105 10.44 12.16 11.07
CA VAL A 105 9.43 11.19 10.61
C VAL A 105 8.16 11.40 11.40
N VAL A 106 7.05 11.59 10.68
CA VAL A 106 5.72 11.81 11.26
C VAL A 106 4.82 10.64 10.91
N ILE A 107 4.15 10.08 11.93
CA ILE A 107 2.98 9.22 11.74
C ILE A 107 1.76 10.12 11.82
N PHE A 108 1.08 10.26 10.70
CA PHE A 108 0.01 11.23 10.54
C PHE A 108 -1.38 10.57 10.46
N SER A 109 -1.41 9.23 10.45
CA SER A 109 -2.65 8.46 10.54
C SER A 109 -2.49 7.30 11.53
N PRO A 110 -3.54 7.00 12.31
CA PRO A 110 -3.78 5.68 12.91
C PRO A 110 -3.18 4.48 12.16
N PRO A 111 -2.50 3.53 12.85
CA PRO A 111 -2.29 2.19 12.30
C PRO A 111 -3.61 1.58 11.85
N VAL A 112 -3.60 0.96 10.66
CA VAL A 112 -4.79 0.35 10.04
C VAL A 112 -4.66 -1.16 10.08
N LEU A 113 -5.59 -1.81 10.78
CA LEU A 113 -5.71 -3.26 10.77
C LEU A 113 -6.59 -3.69 9.59
N ARG A 114 -6.16 -4.73 8.87
CA ARG A 114 -6.90 -5.31 7.75
C ARG A 114 -7.06 -6.81 7.90
N LYS A 115 -8.20 -7.32 7.41
CA LYS A 115 -8.47 -8.77 7.25
C LYS A 115 -8.81 -9.06 5.79
N THR A 116 -8.61 -10.30 5.35
CA THR A 116 -9.05 -10.74 4.01
C THR A 116 -10.53 -10.40 3.77
N GLU A 117 -11.39 -10.76 4.72
CA GLU A 117 -12.80 -10.39 4.75
C GLU A 117 -13.12 -9.65 6.05
N ALA A 118 -13.32 -8.33 5.96
CA ALA A 118 -13.79 -7.54 7.08
C ALA A 118 -15.32 -7.55 7.13
N LYS A 119 -15.90 -7.58 8.34
CA LYS A 119 -17.34 -7.46 8.52
C LYS A 119 -17.74 -5.98 8.51
N VAL A 120 -18.90 -5.66 7.95
CA VAL A 120 -19.48 -4.32 8.04
C VAL A 120 -19.61 -3.91 9.51
N GLY A 121 -19.21 -2.68 9.83
CA GLY A 121 -19.16 -2.15 11.20
C GLY A 121 -17.91 -2.54 11.99
N SER A 122 -17.01 -3.35 11.42
CA SER A 122 -15.72 -3.68 12.04
C SER A 122 -14.76 -2.49 12.05
N THR A 123 -13.86 -2.46 13.03
CA THR A 123 -12.70 -1.55 13.03
C THR A 123 -11.60 -1.98 12.05
N TYR A 124 -11.67 -3.20 11.54
CA TYR A 124 -10.77 -3.72 10.51
C TYR A 124 -11.27 -3.29 9.13
N GLN A 125 -10.34 -2.90 8.27
CA GLN A 125 -10.63 -2.64 6.86
C GLN A 125 -10.51 -3.92 6.02
N PRO A 126 -11.26 -4.06 4.92
CA PRO A 126 -11.09 -5.16 3.99
C PRO A 126 -9.70 -5.08 3.31
N ARG A 127 -9.33 -6.11 2.56
CA ARG A 127 -8.16 -6.03 1.67
C ARG A 127 -8.40 -5.01 0.55
N ALA A 128 -7.36 -4.28 0.15
CA ALA A 128 -7.39 -3.43 -1.03
C ALA A 128 -6.98 -4.27 -2.25
N ALA A 129 -7.93 -4.58 -3.13
CA ALA A 129 -7.79 -5.59 -4.19
C ALA A 129 -7.71 -5.02 -5.61
N ASP A 130 -7.62 -3.70 -5.74
CA ASP A 130 -7.30 -2.97 -6.97
C ASP A 130 -5.87 -2.42 -6.92
N VAL A 131 -5.28 -2.15 -8.08
CA VAL A 131 -3.93 -1.61 -8.18
C VAL A 131 -3.95 -0.11 -7.92
N HIS A 132 -3.27 0.31 -6.85
CA HIS A 132 -3.29 1.69 -6.39
C HIS A 132 -1.99 2.13 -5.71
N THR A 133 -1.86 3.43 -5.53
CA THR A 133 -1.07 4.06 -4.46
C THR A 133 -2.01 4.84 -3.56
N ASP A 134 -1.71 4.89 -2.26
CA ASP A 134 -2.54 5.58 -1.26
C ASP A 134 -2.59 7.10 -1.45
N TYR A 135 -1.63 7.66 -2.20
CA TYR A 135 -1.52 9.09 -2.50
C TYR A 135 -1.39 9.32 -4.00
N SER A 136 -2.13 10.31 -4.50
CA SER A 136 -1.78 11.00 -5.75
C SER A 136 -0.59 11.94 -5.52
N PRO A 137 0.20 12.28 -6.57
CA PRO A 137 1.26 13.27 -6.45
C PRO A 137 0.78 14.62 -5.88
N GLU A 138 -0.37 15.10 -6.37
CA GLU A 138 -0.97 16.36 -5.93
C GLU A 138 -1.34 16.33 -4.44
N ASN A 139 -1.97 15.25 -3.98
CA ASN A 139 -2.32 15.09 -2.58
C ASN A 139 -1.09 14.94 -1.67
N ALA A 140 -0.03 14.27 -2.13
CA ALA A 140 1.21 14.17 -1.36
C ALA A 140 1.90 15.54 -1.18
N GLU A 141 1.99 16.33 -2.26
CA GLU A 141 2.54 17.69 -2.27
C GLU A 141 1.73 18.67 -1.42
N ASP A 142 0.40 18.52 -1.38
CA ASP A 142 -0.47 19.33 -0.52
C ASP A 142 -0.43 18.87 0.95
N THR A 143 -0.32 17.57 1.22
CA THR A 143 -0.36 17.00 2.57
C THR A 143 0.95 17.19 3.35
N ALA A 144 2.10 17.04 2.70
CA ALA A 144 3.39 17.05 3.41
C ALA A 144 3.69 18.39 4.12
N PRO A 145 3.52 19.57 3.51
CA PRO A 145 3.78 20.85 4.18
C PRO A 145 2.85 21.10 5.38
N LYS A 146 1.63 20.57 5.37
CA LYS A 146 0.66 20.76 6.47
C LYS A 146 1.12 20.11 7.77
N HIS A 147 1.87 19.02 7.69
CA HIS A 147 2.38 18.28 8.86
C HIS A 147 3.67 18.86 9.45
N THR A 148 4.28 19.83 8.77
CA THR A 148 5.43 20.61 9.28
C THR A 148 5.08 22.07 9.53
N ASN A 149 3.80 22.46 9.38
CA ASN A 149 3.36 23.86 9.35
C ASN A 149 4.12 24.72 8.32
N GLY A 150 4.50 24.11 7.19
CA GLY A 150 5.24 24.78 6.12
C GLY A 150 6.70 25.09 6.45
N ASP A 151 7.33 24.34 7.36
CA ASP A 151 8.75 24.53 7.71
C ASP A 151 9.64 24.35 6.47
N SER A 152 10.20 25.46 5.99
CA SER A 152 11.00 25.53 4.77
C SER A 152 12.40 24.95 4.92
N LYS A 153 12.77 24.46 6.11
CA LYS A 153 14.07 23.79 6.32
C LYS A 153 14.17 22.45 5.62
N TYR A 154 13.04 21.84 5.23
CA TYR A 154 13.03 20.55 4.54
C TYR A 154 12.96 20.76 3.02
N SER A 155 13.91 20.18 2.30
CA SER A 155 14.00 20.23 0.84
C SER A 155 13.38 19.01 0.15
N ARG A 156 13.25 17.89 0.86
CA ARG A 156 12.64 16.65 0.37
C ARG A 156 11.67 16.07 1.40
N PHE A 157 10.63 15.41 0.91
CA PHE A 157 9.77 14.56 1.72
C PHE A 157 9.40 13.27 0.99
N ALA A 158 9.11 12.21 1.74
CA ALA A 158 8.67 10.93 1.20
C ALA A 158 7.58 10.31 2.06
N PHE A 159 6.53 9.79 1.42
CA PHE A 159 5.50 9.00 2.08
C PHE A 159 5.91 7.54 2.04
N ILE A 160 6.09 6.93 3.20
CA ILE A 160 6.50 5.53 3.33
C ILE A 160 5.40 4.76 4.07
N ASN A 161 5.01 3.62 3.51
CA ASN A 161 4.13 2.66 4.17
C ASN A 161 4.97 1.52 4.75
N VAL A 162 4.63 1.08 5.96
CA VAL A 162 5.18 -0.11 6.60
C VAL A 162 4.05 -1.11 6.81
N TRP A 163 4.12 -2.23 6.09
CA TRP A 163 3.12 -3.29 6.12
C TRP A 163 3.66 -4.54 6.81
N ARG A 164 2.89 -5.10 7.76
CA ARG A 164 3.23 -6.33 8.50
C ARG A 164 2.11 -7.36 8.37
N ALA A 165 2.46 -8.58 8.02
CA ALA A 165 1.59 -9.74 8.22
C ALA A 165 1.57 -10.13 9.71
N ILE A 166 0.40 -10.23 10.31
CA ILE A 166 0.22 -10.64 11.71
C ILE A 166 -0.06 -12.15 11.80
N THR A 167 -0.67 -12.72 10.76
CA THR A 167 -0.89 -14.16 10.63
C THR A 167 0.33 -14.87 10.04
N PRO A 168 0.58 -16.15 10.41
CA PRO A 168 1.68 -16.93 9.84
C PRO A 168 1.50 -17.14 8.33
N GLY A 169 2.61 -17.44 7.64
CA GLY A 169 2.58 -17.87 6.25
C GLY A 169 2.16 -19.33 6.10
N PRO A 170 1.70 -19.75 4.90
CA PRO A 170 1.37 -18.90 3.76
C PRO A 170 0.09 -18.09 4.01
N GLN A 171 0.06 -16.82 3.57
CA GLN A 171 -1.15 -16.00 3.63
C GLN A 171 -1.95 -16.13 2.32
N ASP A 172 -3.28 -16.08 2.40
CA ASP A 172 -4.18 -16.20 1.24
C ASP A 172 -4.28 -14.94 0.37
N TRP A 173 -4.08 -13.76 0.97
CA TRP A 173 -4.13 -12.45 0.28
C TRP A 173 -2.92 -11.54 0.57
N PRO A 174 -1.67 -12.02 0.42
CA PRO A 174 -0.48 -11.23 0.73
C PRO A 174 -0.41 -9.95 -0.11
N LEU A 175 0.48 -9.04 0.28
CA LEU A 175 0.69 -7.78 -0.41
C LEU A 175 1.67 -7.97 -1.57
N ALA A 176 1.26 -7.60 -2.77
CA ALA A 176 2.16 -7.43 -3.91
C ALA A 176 2.46 -5.94 -4.13
N VAL A 177 3.67 -5.66 -4.58
CA VAL A 177 4.17 -4.34 -4.95
C VAL A 177 4.73 -4.39 -6.37
N VAL A 178 4.58 -3.30 -7.11
CA VAL A 178 5.23 -3.12 -8.41
C VAL A 178 6.59 -2.45 -8.17
N ASP A 179 7.63 -2.99 -8.82
CA ASP A 179 8.94 -2.34 -8.87
C ASP A 179 8.81 -0.98 -9.55
N ALA A 180 9.12 0.06 -8.79
CA ALA A 180 8.93 1.45 -9.20
C ALA A 180 9.63 1.81 -10.52
N ARG A 181 10.76 1.14 -10.82
CA ARG A 181 11.52 1.31 -12.08
C ARG A 181 10.78 0.80 -13.32
N SER A 182 9.68 0.08 -13.12
CA SER A 182 8.80 -0.42 -14.18
C SER A 182 7.49 0.37 -14.30
N VAL A 183 7.39 1.50 -13.61
CA VAL A 183 6.22 2.38 -13.61
C VAL A 183 6.62 3.71 -14.25
N SER A 184 5.95 4.09 -15.33
CA SER A 184 6.25 5.35 -16.01
C SER A 184 5.85 6.55 -15.13
N PRO A 185 6.56 7.68 -15.17
CA PRO A 185 6.29 8.82 -14.28
C PRO A 185 4.90 9.45 -14.44
N ASP A 186 4.27 9.30 -15.60
CA ASP A 186 2.95 9.83 -15.96
C ASP A 186 1.78 8.88 -15.64
N GLU A 187 2.08 7.68 -15.12
CA GLU A 187 1.04 6.74 -14.72
C GLU A 187 0.32 7.15 -13.43
N GLY A 188 -0.86 6.58 -13.22
CA GLY A 188 -1.71 6.81 -12.05
C GLY A 188 -2.81 7.84 -12.34
N THR A 189 -4.04 7.38 -12.31
CA THR A 189 -5.25 8.22 -12.37
C THR A 189 -5.68 8.55 -10.95
N ALA A 190 -5.57 9.83 -10.57
CA ALA A 190 -6.01 10.29 -9.27
C ALA A 190 -7.52 10.01 -9.08
N TYR A 191 -7.88 9.60 -7.86
CA TYR A 191 -9.28 9.41 -7.48
C TYR A 191 -9.54 10.00 -6.09
N PRO A 192 -10.71 10.64 -5.88
CA PRO A 192 -11.12 11.10 -4.58
C PRO A 192 -11.51 9.95 -3.66
N MET A 193 -11.12 10.03 -2.40
CA MET A 193 -11.61 9.20 -1.30
C MET A 193 -12.55 10.00 -0.41
N ILE A 194 -13.74 9.46 -0.17
CA ILE A 194 -14.81 10.08 0.60
C ILE A 194 -15.12 9.18 1.80
N ILE A 195 -14.86 9.69 2.99
CA ILE A 195 -15.21 9.02 4.25
C ILE A 195 -16.63 9.43 4.64
N VAL A 196 -17.50 8.46 4.84
CA VAL A 196 -18.92 8.64 5.18
C VAL A 196 -19.30 7.73 6.35
N ASP A 197 -20.30 8.13 7.13
CA ASP A 197 -20.85 7.27 8.19
C ASP A 197 -21.51 6.01 7.60
N ASN A 198 -22.28 6.17 6.51
CA ASN A 198 -22.93 5.09 5.79
C ASN A 198 -22.72 5.26 4.28
N ILE A 199 -22.54 4.15 3.57
CA ILE A 199 -22.43 4.18 2.11
C ILE A 199 -23.79 4.62 1.52
N PRO A 200 -23.84 5.71 0.73
CA PRO A 200 -25.05 6.15 0.07
C PRO A 200 -25.60 5.08 -0.91
N GLU A 201 -26.93 4.96 -1.00
CA GLU A 201 -27.56 4.05 -1.99
C GLU A 201 -27.24 4.45 -3.44
N GLN A 202 -27.10 5.76 -3.67
CA GLN A 202 -26.64 6.33 -4.93
C GLN A 202 -25.26 6.91 -4.68
N LEU A 203 -24.28 6.58 -5.51
CA LEU A 203 -22.89 7.04 -5.38
C LEU A 203 -22.68 8.26 -6.31
N PRO A 204 -23.11 9.48 -5.93
CA PRO A 204 -23.00 10.63 -6.79
C PRO A 204 -21.53 10.94 -7.03
N ILE A 205 -21.15 11.13 -8.29
CA ILE A 205 -19.85 11.71 -8.62
C ILE A 205 -19.90 13.16 -8.11
N LEU A 206 -19.33 13.39 -6.92
CA LEU A 206 -19.22 14.73 -6.38
C LEU A 206 -18.15 15.49 -7.18
N PRO A 207 -18.48 16.66 -7.78
CA PRO A 207 -17.53 17.39 -8.62
C PRO A 207 -16.30 17.88 -7.84
N GLN A 208 -16.43 18.11 -6.53
CA GLN A 208 -15.37 18.47 -5.58
C GLN A 208 -15.87 18.12 -4.16
N PRO A 209 -15.51 16.96 -3.57
CA PRO A 209 -15.85 16.72 -2.17
C PRO A 209 -15.02 17.66 -1.27
N PRO A 210 -15.59 18.25 -0.21
CA PRO A 210 -14.89 19.23 0.64
C PRO A 210 -13.72 18.66 1.46
N TYR A 211 -13.47 17.35 1.40
CA TYR A 211 -12.43 16.63 2.15
C TYR A 211 -11.93 15.42 1.35
N THR A 212 -11.17 15.64 0.28
CA THR A 212 -10.59 14.53 -0.50
C THR A 212 -9.18 14.25 -0.05
N ILE A 213 -8.99 13.13 0.65
CA ILE A 213 -7.74 12.40 0.51
C ILE A 213 -7.80 11.77 -0.89
N GLU A 214 -6.77 11.93 -1.70
CA GLU A 214 -6.74 11.32 -3.04
C GLU A 214 -5.67 10.25 -3.12
N GLY A 215 -6.06 9.08 -3.64
CA GLY A 215 -5.13 8.05 -4.07
C GLY A 215 -4.93 8.11 -5.58
N ALA A 216 -4.13 7.19 -6.12
CA ALA A 216 -4.05 7.00 -7.57
C ALA A 216 -4.30 5.52 -7.93
N ASN A 217 -5.16 5.29 -8.91
CA ASN A 217 -5.41 3.97 -9.49
C ASN A 217 -4.60 3.81 -10.78
N PHE A 218 -4.19 2.59 -11.11
CA PHE A 218 -3.36 2.34 -12.28
C PHE A 218 -4.11 1.55 -13.34
N SER A 219 -3.85 1.87 -14.60
CA SER A 219 -4.25 1.05 -15.74
C SER A 219 -3.17 0.01 -16.05
N PHE A 220 -3.55 -1.08 -16.70
CA PHE A 220 -2.59 -2.14 -17.00
C PHE A 220 -1.52 -1.66 -17.98
N LYS A 221 -0.26 -1.98 -17.65
CA LYS A 221 0.91 -1.87 -18.50
C LYS A 221 1.66 -3.19 -18.47
N PRO A 222 2.05 -3.77 -19.62
CA PRO A 222 2.81 -5.03 -19.66
C PRO A 222 4.20 -4.91 -19.02
N GLU A 223 4.71 -3.68 -18.86
CA GLU A 223 5.99 -3.40 -18.21
C GLU A 223 5.96 -3.62 -16.70
N HIS A 224 4.79 -3.57 -16.05
CA HIS A 224 4.66 -3.72 -14.60
C HIS A 224 5.27 -5.03 -14.09
N ARG A 225 6.32 -4.93 -13.29
CA ARG A 225 6.98 -6.08 -12.65
C ARG A 225 6.50 -6.21 -11.21
N TRP A 226 5.71 -7.26 -10.96
CA TRP A 226 5.11 -7.53 -9.66
C TRP A 226 5.99 -8.41 -8.79
N TYR A 227 6.11 -8.03 -7.52
CA TYR A 227 6.85 -8.75 -6.51
C TYR A 227 6.04 -8.90 -5.23
N TYR A 228 6.33 -9.97 -4.49
CA TYR A 228 5.88 -10.17 -3.12
C TYR A 228 6.96 -10.91 -2.34
N PHE A 229 6.75 -11.06 -1.03
CA PHE A 229 7.62 -11.90 -0.21
C PHE A 229 6.80 -13.07 0.32
N ARG A 230 7.17 -14.28 -0.11
CA ARG A 230 6.52 -15.51 0.35
C ARG A 230 6.71 -15.72 1.85
N ASP A 231 5.69 -16.27 2.48
CA ASP A 231 5.68 -16.69 3.89
C ASP A 231 6.24 -15.64 4.86
N MET A 232 5.80 -14.38 4.69
CA MET A 232 6.21 -13.30 5.59
C MET A 232 5.88 -13.67 7.04
N LYS A 233 6.88 -13.48 7.90
CA LYS A 233 6.80 -13.75 9.32
C LYS A 233 6.38 -12.51 10.08
N ILE A 234 5.88 -12.70 11.30
CA ILE A 234 5.44 -11.59 12.16
C ILE A 234 6.58 -10.65 12.55
N ASP A 235 7.83 -11.09 12.48
CA ASP A 235 9.05 -10.31 12.76
C ASP A 235 9.65 -9.65 11.50
N GLU A 236 8.90 -9.64 10.39
CA GLU A 236 9.27 -8.98 9.13
C GLU A 236 8.27 -7.87 8.79
N VAL A 237 8.74 -6.84 8.10
CA VAL A 237 7.89 -5.79 7.50
C VAL A 237 8.28 -5.53 6.06
N LEU A 238 7.28 -5.30 5.23
CA LEU A 238 7.44 -4.76 3.88
C LEU A 238 7.33 -3.24 3.96
N VAL A 239 8.41 -2.55 3.64
CA VAL A 239 8.48 -1.09 3.61
C VAL A 239 8.49 -0.64 2.17
N PHE A 240 7.65 0.32 1.78
CA PHE A 240 7.59 0.78 0.39
C PHE A 240 7.16 2.24 0.27
N LYS A 241 7.60 2.89 -0.81
CA LYS A 241 7.29 4.28 -1.14
C LYS A 241 5.89 4.41 -1.70
N LEU A 242 5.11 5.34 -1.13
CA LEU A 242 3.84 5.81 -1.68
C LEU A 242 4.05 7.06 -2.54
N TYR A 243 5.02 7.89 -2.17
CA TYR A 243 5.45 9.09 -2.87
C TYR A 243 6.85 9.50 -2.39
N ASP A 244 7.65 10.13 -3.24
CA ASP A 244 8.94 10.73 -2.89
C ASP A 244 9.15 11.97 -3.75
N SER A 245 9.34 13.14 -3.12
CA SER A 245 9.53 14.41 -3.83
C SER A 245 10.83 14.43 -4.64
N GLU A 246 11.75 13.49 -4.40
CA GLU A 246 12.97 13.30 -5.19
C GLU A 246 12.68 12.97 -6.67
N ARG A 247 11.43 12.64 -7.02
CA ARG A 247 10.99 12.54 -8.42
C ARG A 247 11.27 13.81 -9.23
N HIS A 248 11.23 14.99 -8.60
CA HIS A 248 11.55 16.27 -9.24
C HIS A 248 13.04 16.43 -9.55
N HIS A 249 13.87 15.56 -8.96
CA HIS A 249 15.31 15.47 -9.16
C HIS A 249 15.71 14.19 -9.92
N GLY A 250 14.74 13.53 -10.56
CA GLY A 250 14.98 12.40 -11.47
C GLY A 250 14.94 11.02 -10.81
N SER A 251 14.50 10.90 -9.55
CA SER A 251 14.28 9.57 -8.95
C SER A 251 13.19 8.80 -9.72
N GLU A 252 13.53 7.61 -10.19
CA GLU A 252 12.59 6.67 -10.82
C GLU A 252 11.88 5.79 -9.79
N SER A 253 12.42 5.68 -8.56
CA SER A 253 11.89 4.82 -7.50
C SER A 253 11.00 5.58 -6.51
N TRP A 254 10.14 6.47 -6.98
CA TRP A 254 9.43 7.42 -6.12
C TRP A 254 8.04 6.93 -5.64
N ARG A 255 7.53 5.83 -6.19
CA ARG A 255 6.26 5.22 -5.77
C ARG A 255 6.18 3.74 -6.16
N CYS A 256 5.49 2.95 -5.35
CA CYS A 256 5.18 1.55 -5.62
C CYS A 256 3.66 1.34 -5.65
N PRO A 257 3.06 1.21 -6.85
CA PRO A 257 1.72 0.65 -6.98
C PRO A 257 1.67 -0.71 -6.28
N HIS A 258 0.57 -0.99 -5.58
CA HIS A 258 0.45 -2.20 -4.79
C HIS A 258 -0.99 -2.68 -4.74
N THR A 259 -1.17 -3.94 -4.37
CA THR A 259 -2.47 -4.57 -4.23
C THR A 259 -2.36 -5.85 -3.40
N ALA A 260 -3.42 -6.23 -2.69
CA ALA A 260 -3.54 -7.58 -2.19
C ALA A 260 -3.94 -8.51 -3.33
N PHE A 261 -3.27 -9.65 -3.47
CA PHE A 261 -3.57 -10.63 -4.53
C PHE A 261 -3.90 -11.99 -3.94
N PHE A 262 -4.73 -12.77 -4.63
CA PHE A 262 -5.02 -14.12 -4.17
C PHE A 262 -3.82 -15.04 -4.41
N ASN A 263 -3.36 -15.67 -3.34
CA ASN A 263 -2.30 -16.66 -3.32
C ASN A 263 -2.89 -18.07 -3.17
N PRO A 264 -2.82 -18.94 -4.20
CA PRO A 264 -3.43 -20.26 -4.18
C PRO A 264 -2.59 -21.33 -3.47
N THR A 265 -1.53 -20.96 -2.73
CA THR A 265 -0.70 -21.92 -1.97
C THR A 265 -1.57 -22.78 -1.05
N GLU A 266 -1.38 -24.09 -1.09
CA GLU A 266 -2.10 -25.02 -0.21
C GLU A 266 -1.79 -24.72 1.27
N GLY A 267 -2.82 -24.77 2.12
CA GLY A 267 -2.68 -24.47 3.54
C GLY A 267 -2.58 -22.98 3.88
N ALA A 268 -2.80 -22.08 2.90
CA ALA A 268 -2.84 -20.65 3.16
C ALA A 268 -3.91 -20.28 4.20
N VAL A 269 -3.53 -19.40 5.13
CA VAL A 269 -4.41 -18.91 6.18
C VAL A 269 -5.03 -17.56 5.80
N PRO A 270 -6.24 -17.24 6.29
CA PRO A 270 -6.82 -15.92 6.15
C PRO A 270 -5.88 -14.85 6.71
N ARG A 271 -5.42 -13.96 5.84
CA ARG A 271 -4.48 -12.91 6.20
C ARG A 271 -5.09 -11.89 7.13
N GLU A 272 -4.34 -11.57 8.19
CA GLU A 272 -4.49 -10.34 8.94
C GLU A 272 -3.20 -9.53 8.90
N SER A 273 -3.31 -8.21 8.79
CA SER A 273 -2.16 -7.31 8.68
C SER A 273 -2.38 -6.00 9.41
N VAL A 274 -1.27 -5.32 9.72
CA VAL A 274 -1.27 -3.91 10.12
C VAL A 274 -0.41 -3.10 9.16
N GLU A 275 -0.86 -1.91 8.82
CA GLU A 275 -0.10 -0.94 8.03
C GLU A 275 -0.01 0.41 8.75
N VAL A 276 1.15 1.07 8.65
CA VAL A 276 1.41 2.39 9.22
C VAL A 276 1.99 3.27 8.14
N ARG A 277 1.35 4.43 7.94
CA ARG A 277 1.78 5.45 6.96
C ARG A 277 2.58 6.52 7.67
N THR A 278 3.68 6.90 7.05
CA THR A 278 4.62 7.89 7.57
C THR A 278 4.95 8.94 6.52
N ILE A 279 5.31 10.14 6.97
CA ILE A 279 5.99 11.14 6.13
C ILE A 279 7.39 11.33 6.69
N CYS A 280 8.38 11.11 5.85
CA CYS A 280 9.79 11.41 6.09
C CYS A 280 10.10 12.81 5.57
N TYR A 281 10.90 13.57 6.31
CA TYR A 281 11.38 14.89 5.92
C TYR A 281 12.91 14.96 5.99
N PHE A 282 13.52 15.61 5.00
CA PHE A 282 14.97 15.73 4.84
C PHE A 282 15.33 17.20 4.63
N LYS A 283 16.38 17.68 5.31
CA LYS A 283 16.88 19.05 5.18
C LYS A 283 17.71 19.24 3.92
#